data_AF-A0A7S1XY22-F1
#
_entry.id   AF-A0A7S1XY22-F1
#
_cell.length_a   1.000
_cell.length_b   1.000
_cell.length_c   1.000
_cell.angle_alpha   90.00
_cell.angle_beta   90.00
_cell.angle_gamma   90.00
#
_symmetry.space_group_name_H-M   'P 1'
#
loop_
_entity.id
_entity.type
_entity.pdbx_description
1 polymer ?
#
loop_
_entity_poly.entity_id
_entity_poly.type
_entity_poly.pdbx_seq_one_letter_code
_entity_poly.pdbx_strand_id
1 'polypeptide(L)'
;MPSAPGLLAHGTGADELGLRSFVLMMGCVVGCYAYWVATGGEKFLPTISVTWEVPPANYVSRLVVGNVCDMTAAVNGILYFHEQRQRARLPWEQLPRWLGIATSPALLLGLALVGLFCLSWVGAICDSPEPSCMGNNAIHTALAVVFFVCYDVKMLLTALLDRAADARYARPSAALALASAAATVLRVALGLGLTPGLLGADSETLLAIVERTNVWIIAVWTVMQAFAAAKAAPLGYGTVVLSDAAPCAGPRVTALGGMTTPVLSYVVAAFYLGTLFVTAAIGVYQGYLPVVPGQIWFISQMWTTVPGNWISRWGVVQSAHWAAWVQVSLYVTALGRAGGDAAAQAKAKKLLATTLVALFGISVVGICNMDENITVHCLGAYAFFIGYDVYMYEVVESHEQQQKAVGSGAATLVVARRWVAWGSIIGQLASKAFYVLASTQHGAARAIARNFSAGIEWIDTLLIIAFFLFDVQVQQTTMTDIVHGVYVAHDEDDNVGYAPLTDGSSGSEKWSVRRNQL
;
A
#
# COMPACT_ATOMS: atom_id res chain seq x y z
N MET A 1 -25.31 -7.69 -32.56
CA MET A 1 -23.94 -7.16 -32.50
C MET A 1 -23.47 -7.26 -31.07
N PRO A 2 -22.30 -7.84 -30.76
CA PRO A 2 -21.75 -7.80 -29.41
C PRO A 2 -21.37 -6.35 -29.11
N SER A 3 -21.92 -5.79 -28.04
CA SER A 3 -21.53 -4.47 -27.52
C SER A 3 -20.02 -4.45 -27.25
N ALA A 4 -19.33 -3.45 -27.78
CA ALA A 4 -17.91 -3.23 -27.49
C ALA A 4 -17.69 -3.10 -25.96
N PRO A 5 -16.54 -3.57 -25.44
CA PRO A 5 -16.23 -3.46 -24.02
C PRO A 5 -16.19 -1.98 -23.63
N GLY A 6 -17.11 -1.58 -22.77
CA GLY A 6 -17.17 -0.24 -22.23
C GLY A 6 -15.88 0.13 -21.49
N LEU A 7 -15.59 1.44 -21.46
CA LEU A 7 -14.55 1.98 -20.59
C LEU A 7 -14.97 1.72 -19.14
N LEU A 8 -14.50 0.61 -18.56
CA LEU A 8 -14.78 0.26 -17.17
C LEU A 8 -13.80 1.01 -16.27
N ALA A 9 -14.20 2.20 -15.82
CA ALA A 9 -13.56 2.82 -14.66
C ALA A 9 -14.09 2.14 -13.39
N HIS A 10 -13.27 1.28 -12.79
CA HIS A 10 -13.50 0.79 -11.44
C HIS A 10 -12.62 1.61 -10.51
N GLY A 11 -13.22 2.63 -9.90
CA GLY A 11 -12.54 3.50 -8.96
C GLY A 11 -13.48 4.02 -7.88
N THR A 12 -12.87 4.46 -6.80
CA THR A 12 -13.57 5.06 -5.66
C THR A 12 -13.46 6.57 -5.77
N GLY A 13 -14.56 7.27 -5.50
CA GLY A 13 -14.55 8.72 -5.33
C GLY A 13 -13.59 9.12 -4.22
N ALA A 14 -13.10 10.36 -4.28
CA ALA A 14 -12.17 10.88 -3.27
C ALA A 14 -12.75 10.78 -1.85
N ASP A 15 -14.03 11.14 -1.70
CA ASP A 15 -14.81 11.05 -0.48
C ASP A 15 -14.91 9.63 0.07
N GLU A 16 -15.22 8.66 -0.79
CA GLU A 16 -15.31 7.26 -0.41
C GLU A 16 -13.94 6.71 0.03
N LEU A 17 -12.87 7.02 -0.71
CA LEU A 17 -11.53 6.58 -0.36
C LEU A 17 -11.05 7.19 0.96
N GLY A 18 -11.30 8.49 1.16
CA GLY A 18 -11.02 9.19 2.41
C GLY A 18 -11.78 8.59 3.59
N LEU A 19 -13.08 8.32 3.42
CA LEU A 19 -13.91 7.70 4.44
C LEU A 19 -13.45 6.28 4.78
N ARG A 20 -13.10 5.45 3.78
CA ARG A 20 -12.58 4.10 4.01
C ARG A 20 -11.27 4.13 4.80
N SER A 21 -10.33 5.02 4.43
CA SER A 21 -9.07 5.21 5.18
C SER A 21 -9.35 5.58 6.65
N PHE A 22 -10.25 6.53 6.88
CA PHE A 22 -10.68 6.94 8.21
C PHE A 22 -11.29 5.79 9.02
N VAL A 23 -12.25 5.06 8.45
CA VAL A 23 -12.94 3.95 9.12
C VAL A 23 -11.96 2.84 9.48
N LEU A 24 -11.03 2.50 8.57
CA LEU A 24 -10.01 1.49 8.85
C LEU A 24 -9.07 1.93 9.97
N MET A 25 -8.56 3.16 9.93
CA MET A 25 -7.65 3.67 10.95
C MET A 25 -8.32 3.77 12.32
N MET A 26 -9.51 4.37 12.38
CA MET A 26 -10.25 4.54 13.63
C MET A 26 -10.76 3.20 14.15
N GLY A 27 -11.19 2.30 13.27
CA GLY A 27 -11.54 0.93 13.63
C GLY A 27 -10.37 0.18 14.25
N CYS A 28 -9.15 0.33 13.71
CA CYS A 28 -7.93 -0.23 14.29
C CYS A 28 -7.65 0.35 15.68
N VAL A 29 -7.66 1.68 15.83
CA VAL A 29 -7.39 2.35 17.12
C VAL A 29 -8.43 1.95 18.18
N VAL A 30 -9.72 2.01 17.85
CA VAL A 30 -10.81 1.68 18.77
C VAL A 30 -10.82 0.19 19.08
N GLY A 31 -10.60 -0.67 18.08
CA GLY A 31 -10.57 -2.13 18.26
C GLY A 31 -9.40 -2.59 19.14
N CYS A 32 -8.20 -2.06 18.92
CA CYS A 32 -7.04 -2.37 19.75
C CYS A 32 -7.22 -1.86 21.19
N TYR A 33 -7.80 -0.67 21.35
CA TYR A 33 -8.14 -0.15 22.68
C TYR A 33 -9.20 -1.01 23.40
N ALA A 34 -10.25 -1.44 22.70
CA ALA A 34 -11.26 -2.33 23.26
C ALA A 34 -10.65 -3.68 23.69
N TYR A 35 -9.73 -4.21 22.88
CA TYR A 35 -8.96 -5.41 23.24
C TYR A 35 -8.12 -5.18 24.50
N TRP A 36 -7.37 -4.08 24.56
CA TRP A 36 -6.56 -3.69 25.73
C TRP A 36 -7.38 -3.65 27.03
N VAL A 37 -8.55 -3.01 27.00
CA VAL A 37 -9.46 -2.96 28.16
C VAL A 37 -9.97 -4.36 28.51
N ALA A 38 -10.36 -5.16 27.52
CA ALA A 38 -10.88 -6.51 27.72
C ALA A 38 -9.83 -7.47 28.32
N THR A 39 -8.55 -7.25 28.04
CA THR A 39 -7.43 -8.03 28.62
C THR A 39 -6.94 -7.49 29.95
N GLY A 40 -7.61 -6.50 30.55
CA GLY A 40 -7.26 -5.96 31.86
C GLY A 40 -6.06 -5.02 31.86
N GLY A 41 -5.87 -4.26 30.78
CA GLY A 41 -4.78 -3.31 30.66
C GLY A 41 -4.70 -2.31 31.82
N GLU A 42 -3.49 -1.99 32.26
CA GLU A 42 -3.24 -1.31 33.53
C GLU A 42 -3.79 0.12 33.61
N LYS A 43 -3.85 0.81 32.47
CA LYS A 43 -4.32 2.19 32.37
C LYS A 43 -5.64 2.24 31.62
N PHE A 44 -6.55 3.08 32.14
CA PHE A 44 -7.81 3.37 31.46
C PHE A 44 -7.57 4.04 30.11
N LEU A 45 -6.62 4.98 29.99
CA LEU A 45 -6.34 5.67 28.73
C LEU A 45 -4.85 5.63 28.38
N PRO A 46 -4.36 4.51 27.81
CA PRO A 46 -2.99 4.42 27.32
C PRO A 46 -2.80 5.22 26.01
N THR A 47 -1.56 5.49 25.65
CA THR A 47 -1.19 5.97 24.30
C THR A 47 -1.66 4.97 23.24
N ILE A 48 -1.76 5.41 21.98
CA ILE A 48 -2.19 4.52 20.90
C ILE A 48 -1.18 3.37 20.75
N SER A 49 0.11 3.69 20.81
CA SER A 49 1.22 2.75 20.69
C SER A 49 1.17 1.63 21.73
N VAL A 50 0.87 1.94 23.00
CA VAL A 50 0.71 0.96 24.07
C VAL A 50 -0.42 -0.04 23.77
N THR A 51 -1.52 0.40 23.13
CA THR A 51 -2.60 -0.54 22.74
C THR A 51 -2.18 -1.51 21.64
N TRP A 52 -1.01 -1.32 21.03
CA TRP A 52 -0.47 -2.13 19.94
C TRP A 52 0.73 -2.97 20.37
N GLU A 53 1.08 -3.05 21.65
CA GLU A 53 2.27 -3.80 22.07
C GLU A 53 2.08 -5.32 22.01
N VAL A 54 0.88 -5.79 22.36
CA VAL A 54 0.60 -7.21 22.60
C VAL A 54 -0.22 -7.82 21.45
N PRO A 55 0.07 -9.08 21.04
CA PRO A 55 -0.79 -9.81 20.11
C PRO A 55 -2.24 -9.96 20.59
N PRO A 56 -3.22 -9.93 19.69
CA PRO A 56 -3.10 -9.76 18.24
C PRO A 56 -3.06 -8.29 17.79
N ALA A 57 -3.17 -7.32 18.72
CA ALA A 57 -3.25 -5.91 18.38
C ALA A 57 -2.02 -5.41 17.62
N ASN A 58 -0.83 -5.88 17.99
CA ASN A 58 0.42 -5.57 17.29
C ASN A 58 0.43 -6.04 15.82
N TYR A 59 -0.17 -7.19 15.51
CA TYR A 59 -0.28 -7.70 14.14
C TYR A 59 -1.29 -6.88 13.34
N VAL A 60 -2.44 -6.57 13.94
CA VAL A 60 -3.49 -5.78 13.31
C VAL A 60 -2.99 -4.37 12.98
N SER A 61 -2.28 -3.71 13.89
CA SER A 61 -1.75 -2.37 13.64
C SER A 61 -0.72 -2.35 12.49
N ARG A 62 0.22 -3.30 12.46
CA ARG A 62 1.22 -3.45 11.38
C ARG A 62 0.55 -3.59 10.01
N LEU A 63 -0.52 -4.38 9.93
CA LEU A 63 -1.28 -4.58 8.69
C LEU A 63 -2.09 -3.33 8.30
N VAL A 64 -2.89 -2.80 9.24
CA VAL A 64 -3.88 -1.78 8.94
C VAL A 64 -3.23 -0.42 8.73
N VAL A 65 -2.24 -0.04 9.54
CA VAL A 65 -1.60 1.28 9.43
C VAL A 65 -0.89 1.44 8.09
N GLY A 66 -0.20 0.42 7.59
CA GLY A 66 0.40 0.42 6.26
C GLY A 66 -0.64 0.67 5.15
N ASN A 67 -1.74 -0.09 5.18
CA ASN A 67 -2.82 0.07 4.20
C ASN A 67 -3.49 1.46 4.28
N VAL A 68 -3.74 1.96 5.49
CA VAL A 68 -4.25 3.33 5.70
C VAL A 68 -3.29 4.36 5.11
N CYS A 69 -1.98 4.17 5.26
CA CYS A 69 -1.00 5.08 4.67
C CYS A 69 -1.07 5.07 3.14
N ASP A 70 -1.19 3.90 2.49
CA ASP A 70 -1.40 3.81 1.04
C ASP A 70 -2.65 4.53 0.57
N MET A 71 -3.79 4.24 1.21
CA MET A 71 -5.06 4.83 0.84
C MET A 71 -5.02 6.35 1.03
N THR A 72 -4.37 6.81 2.10
CA THR A 72 -4.21 8.24 2.36
C THR A 72 -3.23 8.88 1.36
N ALA A 73 -2.20 8.17 0.91
CA ALA A 73 -1.30 8.64 -0.14
C ALA A 73 -2.07 8.81 -1.47
N ALA A 74 -2.95 7.87 -1.80
CA ALA A 74 -3.85 7.97 -2.95
C ALA A 74 -4.84 9.16 -2.82
N VAL A 75 -5.43 9.38 -1.64
CA VAL A 75 -6.24 10.58 -1.36
C VAL A 75 -5.42 11.85 -1.57
N ASN A 76 -4.18 11.90 -1.09
CA ASN A 76 -3.30 13.05 -1.27
C ASN A 76 -2.92 13.27 -2.74
N GLY A 77 -2.80 12.20 -3.54
CA GLY A 77 -2.69 12.28 -4.98
C GLY A 77 -3.91 12.95 -5.63
N ILE A 78 -5.13 12.64 -5.16
CA ILE A 78 -6.34 13.35 -5.61
C ILE A 78 -6.30 14.82 -5.19
N LEU A 79 -5.96 15.08 -3.91
CA LEU A 79 -5.88 16.44 -3.37
C LEU A 79 -4.86 17.31 -4.11
N TYR A 80 -3.74 16.74 -4.57
CA TYR A 80 -2.76 17.45 -5.41
C TYR A 80 -3.42 18.09 -6.63
N PHE A 81 -4.26 17.35 -7.37
CA PHE A 81 -4.96 17.90 -8.54
C PHE A 81 -6.04 18.89 -8.15
N HIS A 82 -6.70 18.69 -7.01
CA HIS A 82 -7.65 19.66 -6.47
C HIS A 82 -6.95 20.99 -6.11
N GLU A 83 -5.83 20.92 -5.39
CA GLU A 83 -5.00 22.07 -4.99
C GLU A 83 -4.41 22.78 -6.21
N GLN A 84 -4.00 22.07 -7.26
CA GLN A 84 -3.61 22.67 -8.54
C GLN A 84 -4.74 23.52 -9.13
N ARG A 85 -5.98 23.02 -9.13
CA ARG A 85 -7.14 23.77 -9.64
C ARG A 85 -7.46 24.98 -8.78
N GLN A 86 -7.41 24.83 -7.46
CA GLN A 86 -7.57 25.97 -6.54
C GLN A 86 -6.49 27.03 -6.81
N ARG A 87 -5.24 26.60 -6.91
CA ARG A 87 -4.08 27.44 -7.20
C ARG A 87 -4.27 28.22 -8.51
N ALA A 88 -4.77 27.57 -9.56
CA ALA A 88 -4.99 28.22 -10.86
C ALA A 88 -6.03 29.37 -10.82
N ARG A 89 -6.91 29.39 -9.81
CA ARG A 89 -7.95 30.43 -9.65
C ARG A 89 -7.49 31.66 -8.87
N LEU A 90 -6.31 31.61 -8.26
CA LEU A 90 -5.82 32.69 -7.41
C LEU A 90 -5.24 33.86 -8.21
N PRO A 91 -5.49 35.11 -7.80
CA PRO A 91 -4.86 36.29 -8.39
C PRO A 91 -3.39 36.38 -7.92
N TRP A 92 -2.50 35.58 -8.49
CA TRP A 92 -1.09 35.46 -8.04
C TRP A 92 -0.32 36.77 -8.01
N GLU A 93 -0.68 37.71 -8.88
CA GLU A 93 -0.09 39.05 -8.91
C GLU A 93 -0.30 39.83 -7.61
N GLN A 94 -1.34 39.48 -6.85
CA GLN A 94 -1.71 40.15 -5.60
C GLN A 94 -1.20 39.42 -4.35
N LEU A 95 -0.66 38.21 -4.50
CA LEU A 95 -0.19 37.40 -3.38
C LEU A 95 1.33 37.55 -3.19
N PRO A 96 1.82 37.53 -1.92
CA PRO A 96 3.25 37.48 -1.67
C PRO A 96 3.90 36.27 -2.34
N ARG A 97 5.04 36.46 -3.02
CA ARG A 97 5.75 35.38 -3.73
C ARG A 97 6.04 34.16 -2.84
N TRP A 98 6.39 34.38 -1.58
CA TRP A 98 6.69 33.30 -0.63
C TRP A 98 5.47 32.39 -0.40
N LEU A 99 4.26 32.95 -0.40
CA LEU A 99 3.03 32.19 -0.21
C LEU A 99 2.82 31.25 -1.40
N GLY A 100 3.08 31.71 -2.62
CA GLY A 100 2.99 30.87 -3.82
C GLY A 100 3.98 29.71 -3.82
N ILE A 101 5.17 29.87 -3.26
CA ILE A 101 6.14 28.76 -3.10
C ILE A 101 5.66 27.80 -2.01
N ALA A 102 5.26 28.34 -0.86
CA ALA A 102 4.84 27.56 0.29
C ALA A 102 3.56 26.75 0.04
N THR A 103 2.63 27.23 -0.78
CA THR A 103 1.39 26.50 -1.15
C THR A 103 1.50 25.78 -2.50
N SER A 104 2.72 25.41 -2.92
CA SER A 104 2.89 24.60 -4.12
C SER A 104 2.29 23.19 -3.91
N PRO A 105 1.38 22.71 -4.79
CA PRO A 105 0.79 21.38 -4.66
C PRO A 105 1.86 20.28 -4.58
N ALA A 106 2.99 20.44 -5.28
CA ALA A 106 4.11 19.50 -5.19
C ALA A 106 4.72 19.43 -3.78
N LEU A 107 4.89 20.58 -3.10
CA LEU A 107 5.34 20.62 -1.72
C LEU A 107 4.29 20.01 -0.77
N LEU A 108 3.01 20.34 -0.96
CA LEU A 108 1.91 19.79 -0.15
C LEU A 108 1.81 18.27 -0.26
N LEU A 109 1.94 17.75 -1.48
CA LEU A 109 2.02 16.31 -1.72
C LEU A 109 3.29 15.72 -1.10
N GLY A 110 4.46 16.35 -1.30
CA GLY A 110 5.73 15.91 -0.73
C GLY A 110 5.70 15.79 0.80
N LEU A 111 5.19 16.82 1.48
CA LEU A 111 4.96 16.80 2.94
C LEU A 111 4.05 15.64 3.36
N ALA A 112 2.95 15.44 2.62
CA ALA A 112 2.03 14.35 2.90
C ALA A 112 2.71 12.98 2.76
N LEU A 113 3.44 12.75 1.67
CA LEU A 113 4.10 11.48 1.39
C LEU A 113 5.22 11.18 2.38
N VAL A 114 6.03 12.18 2.75
CA VAL A 114 7.04 12.02 3.81
C VAL A 114 6.39 11.69 5.15
N GLY A 115 5.32 12.41 5.51
CA GLY A 115 4.59 12.12 6.74
C GLY A 115 4.01 10.70 6.75
N LEU A 116 3.33 10.29 5.68
CA LEU A 116 2.76 8.94 5.55
C LEU A 116 3.81 7.85 5.54
N PHE A 117 4.97 8.10 4.93
CA PHE A 117 6.12 7.20 5.03
C PHE A 117 6.52 7.01 6.49
N CYS A 118 6.68 8.09 7.25
CA CYS A 118 6.99 7.99 8.69
C CYS A 118 5.90 7.25 9.47
N LEU A 119 4.61 7.53 9.22
CA LEU A 119 3.50 6.83 9.88
C LEU A 119 3.46 5.33 9.54
N SER A 120 3.77 4.95 8.30
CA SER A 120 3.83 3.54 7.91
C SER A 120 4.91 2.77 8.69
N TRP A 121 6.03 3.44 9.01
CA TRP A 121 7.07 2.87 9.86
C TRP A 121 6.70 2.86 11.34
N VAL A 122 5.94 3.85 11.83
CA VAL A 122 5.35 3.84 13.18
C VAL A 122 4.45 2.60 13.37
N GLY A 123 3.72 2.18 12.34
CA GLY A 123 2.96 0.93 12.36
C GLY A 123 3.84 -0.33 12.38
N ALA A 124 5.02 -0.28 11.76
CA ALA A 124 5.95 -1.42 11.68
C ALA A 124 6.83 -1.60 12.93
N ILE A 125 7.16 -0.50 13.62
CA ILE A 125 8.01 -0.45 14.80
C ILE A 125 7.15 -0.03 16.00
N CYS A 126 6.83 -0.92 16.95
CA CYS A 126 6.19 -0.46 18.19
C CYS A 126 7.17 0.34 19.06
N ASP A 127 6.64 0.99 20.08
CA ASP A 127 7.41 1.67 21.13
C ASP A 127 8.04 0.71 22.15
N SER A 128 7.48 -0.50 22.32
CA SER A 128 7.91 -1.46 23.32
C SER A 128 9.06 -2.40 22.87
N PRO A 129 10.08 -2.63 23.72
CA PRO A 129 11.15 -3.59 23.46
C PRO A 129 10.73 -5.05 23.69
N GLU A 130 9.49 -5.31 24.11
CA GLU A 130 8.97 -6.66 24.37
C GLU A 130 9.27 -7.63 23.21
N PRO A 131 9.60 -8.92 23.46
CA PRO A 131 10.00 -9.85 22.41
C PRO A 131 8.99 -10.00 21.27
N SER A 132 7.70 -9.82 21.57
CA SER A 132 6.61 -9.85 20.57
C SER A 132 6.61 -8.66 19.60
N CYS A 133 7.28 -7.55 19.95
CA CYS A 133 7.43 -6.40 19.07
C CYS A 133 8.87 -6.00 18.75
N MET A 134 9.83 -6.15 19.66
CA MET A 134 11.23 -5.76 19.51
C MET A 134 11.33 -4.33 18.96
N GLY A 135 10.48 -3.45 19.48
CA GLY A 135 10.33 -2.07 19.05
C GLY A 135 11.47 -1.19 19.54
N ASN A 136 11.42 0.09 19.16
CA ASN A 136 12.35 1.09 19.63
C ASN A 136 11.63 2.42 19.79
N ASN A 137 11.36 2.78 21.04
CA ASN A 137 10.63 4.01 21.38
C ASN A 137 11.26 5.27 20.77
N ALA A 138 12.59 5.37 20.70
CA ALA A 138 13.25 6.56 20.16
C ALA A 138 12.97 6.73 18.67
N ILE A 139 13.10 5.65 17.89
CA ILE A 139 12.82 5.66 16.45
C ILE A 139 11.32 5.86 16.22
N HIS A 140 10.48 5.13 16.94
CA HIS A 140 9.01 5.25 16.86
C HIS A 140 8.56 6.70 17.11
N THR A 141 9.00 7.29 18.22
CA THR A 141 8.63 8.66 18.61
C THR A 141 9.16 9.68 17.60
N ALA A 142 10.39 9.53 17.12
CA ALA A 142 10.94 10.43 16.10
C ALA A 142 10.11 10.41 14.81
N LEU A 143 9.75 9.22 14.31
CA LEU A 143 8.92 9.07 13.12
C LEU A 143 7.50 9.61 13.34
N ALA A 144 6.89 9.34 14.49
CA ALA A 144 5.57 9.87 14.83
C ALA A 144 5.58 11.40 14.84
N VAL A 145 6.57 12.03 15.47
CA VAL A 145 6.72 13.50 15.50
C VAL A 145 6.92 14.05 14.08
N VAL A 146 7.77 13.45 13.25
CA VAL A 146 7.97 13.88 11.87
C VAL A 146 6.67 13.78 11.06
N PHE A 147 5.89 12.70 11.23
CA PHE A 147 4.56 12.57 10.63
C PHE A 147 3.65 13.74 11.01
N PHE A 148 3.49 14.01 12.32
CA PHE A 148 2.63 15.09 12.79
C PHE A 148 3.09 16.45 12.27
N VAL A 149 4.39 16.77 12.34
CA VAL A 149 4.92 18.04 11.83
C VAL A 149 4.66 18.21 10.34
N CYS A 150 4.92 17.17 9.53
CA CYS A 150 4.69 17.24 8.08
C CYS A 150 3.22 17.47 7.77
N TYR A 151 2.32 16.77 8.47
CA TYR A 151 0.87 16.93 8.29
C TYR A 151 0.35 18.27 8.81
N ASP A 152 0.82 18.76 9.95
CA ASP A 152 0.44 20.07 10.49
C ASP A 152 0.81 21.19 9.52
N VAL A 153 2.05 21.17 9.01
CA VAL A 153 2.53 22.14 8.02
C VAL A 153 1.67 22.05 6.77
N LYS A 154 1.39 20.85 6.28
CA LYS A 154 0.47 20.66 5.14
C LYS A 154 -0.91 21.25 5.43
N MET A 155 -1.54 20.88 6.55
CA MET A 155 -2.87 21.33 6.92
C MET A 155 -2.95 22.86 7.00
N LEU A 156 -1.94 23.50 7.58
CA LEU A 156 -1.84 24.96 7.66
C LEU A 156 -1.74 25.58 6.26
N LEU A 157 -0.87 25.06 5.39
CA LEU A 157 -0.65 25.58 4.04
C LEU A 157 -1.87 25.36 3.14
N THR A 158 -2.51 24.20 3.19
CA THR A 158 -3.77 23.93 2.48
C THR A 158 -4.89 24.82 3.02
N ALA A 159 -4.98 25.08 4.34
CA ALA A 159 -5.97 26.01 4.88
C ALA A 159 -5.76 27.46 4.41
N LEU A 160 -4.50 27.90 4.24
CA LEU A 160 -4.18 29.19 3.63
C LEU A 160 -4.60 29.23 2.15
N LEU A 161 -4.37 28.15 1.41
CA LEU A 161 -4.80 28.01 0.02
C LEU A 161 -6.34 28.05 -0.09
N ASP A 162 -7.04 27.26 0.72
CA ASP A 162 -8.50 27.22 0.81
C ASP A 162 -9.08 28.61 1.11
N ARG A 163 -8.47 29.34 2.04
CA ARG A 163 -8.91 30.70 2.38
C ARG A 163 -8.69 31.68 1.23
N ALA A 164 -7.55 31.61 0.56
CA ALA A 164 -7.27 32.45 -0.59
C ALA A 164 -8.24 32.17 -1.75
N ALA A 165 -8.68 30.91 -1.90
CA ALA A 165 -9.62 30.47 -2.92
C ALA A 165 -11.10 30.65 -2.52
N ASP A 166 -11.38 31.28 -1.38
CA ASP A 166 -12.72 31.42 -0.77
C ASP A 166 -13.50 30.10 -0.70
N ALA A 167 -12.79 29.02 -0.35
CA ALA A 167 -13.38 27.69 -0.27
C ALA A 167 -14.30 27.57 0.95
N ARG A 168 -15.44 26.87 0.77
CA ARG A 168 -16.45 26.62 1.81
C ARG A 168 -15.86 26.06 3.13
N TYR A 169 -14.79 25.28 3.04
CA TYR A 169 -14.16 24.61 4.17
C TYR A 169 -12.92 25.35 4.74
N ALA A 170 -12.62 26.57 4.29
CA ALA A 170 -11.42 27.29 4.71
C ALA A 170 -11.34 27.52 6.23
N ARG A 171 -12.43 27.95 6.87
CA ARG A 171 -12.49 28.19 8.33
C ARG A 171 -12.32 26.91 9.15
N PRO A 172 -13.11 25.83 8.93
CA PRO A 172 -12.91 24.59 9.68
C PRO A 172 -11.54 23.95 9.39
N SER A 173 -11.03 24.04 8.15
CA SER A 173 -9.68 23.59 7.79
C SER A 173 -8.60 24.30 8.62
N ALA A 174 -8.66 25.62 8.71
CA ALA A 174 -7.73 26.42 9.53
C ALA A 174 -7.83 26.09 11.03
N ALA A 175 -9.06 25.93 11.55
CA ALA A 175 -9.26 25.59 12.96
C ALA A 175 -8.66 24.22 13.30
N LEU A 176 -8.89 23.20 12.46
CA LEU A 176 -8.30 21.88 12.63
C LEU A 176 -6.77 21.92 12.51
N ALA A 177 -6.22 22.66 11.54
CA ALA A 177 -4.78 22.82 11.37
C ALA A 177 -4.11 23.45 12.61
N LEU A 178 -4.70 24.50 13.18
CA LEU A 178 -4.20 25.14 14.39
C LEU A 178 -4.31 24.22 15.62
N ALA A 179 -5.42 23.47 15.74
CA ALA A 179 -5.61 22.51 16.82
C ALA A 179 -4.59 21.35 16.74
N SER A 180 -4.34 20.84 15.53
CA SER A 180 -3.33 19.81 15.24
C SER A 180 -1.93 20.29 15.62
N ALA A 181 -1.52 21.47 15.13
CA ALA A 181 -0.24 22.07 15.46
C ALA A 181 -0.06 22.32 16.97
N ALA A 182 -1.10 22.82 17.65
CA ALA A 182 -1.07 23.00 19.09
C ALA A 182 -0.93 21.66 19.84
N ALA A 183 -1.63 20.62 19.39
CA ALA A 183 -1.50 19.27 19.94
C ALA A 183 -0.08 18.71 19.74
N THR A 184 0.52 18.90 18.57
CA THR A 184 1.91 18.49 18.30
C THR A 184 2.92 19.22 19.18
N VAL A 185 2.79 20.54 19.33
CA VAL A 185 3.64 21.33 20.24
C VAL A 185 3.49 20.85 21.68
N LEU A 186 2.25 20.61 22.13
CA LEU A 186 1.99 20.10 23.47
C LEU A 186 2.56 18.68 23.67
N ARG A 187 2.46 17.80 22.67
CA ARG A 187 3.10 16.46 22.68
C ARG A 187 4.61 16.56 22.88
N VAL A 188 5.27 17.43 22.12
CA VAL A 188 6.72 17.64 22.24
C VAL A 188 7.08 18.22 23.61
N ALA A 189 6.32 19.20 24.10
CA ALA A 189 6.55 19.79 25.42
C ALA A 189 6.38 18.76 26.56
N LEU A 190 5.34 17.91 26.48
CA LEU A 190 5.12 16.80 27.41
C LEU A 190 6.25 15.78 27.35
N GLY A 191 6.68 15.39 26.14
CA GLY A 191 7.78 14.44 25.94
C GLY A 191 9.15 14.94 26.42
N LEU A 192 9.38 16.25 26.38
CA LEU A 192 10.58 16.89 26.93
C LEU A 192 10.48 17.17 28.44
N GLY A 193 9.36 16.82 29.08
CA GLY A 193 9.15 17.10 30.51
C GLY A 193 9.06 18.59 30.84
N LEU A 194 8.71 19.45 29.88
CA LEU A 194 8.63 20.90 30.06
C LEU A 194 7.32 21.35 30.75
N THR A 195 6.37 20.44 30.93
CA THR A 195 5.06 20.73 31.55
C THR A 195 4.77 19.78 32.72
N PRO A 196 5.65 19.68 33.74
CA PRO A 196 5.38 18.84 34.90
C PRO A 196 4.17 19.40 35.66
N GLY A 197 3.18 18.54 35.93
CA GLY A 197 2.00 18.89 36.74
C GLY A 197 0.92 19.71 36.04
N LEU A 198 0.96 19.86 34.71
CA LEU A 198 -0.12 20.50 33.96
C LEU A 198 -1.44 19.72 34.22
N LEU A 199 -2.50 20.39 34.67
CA LEU A 199 -3.83 19.81 34.95
C LEU A 199 -3.90 18.71 36.04
N GLY A 200 -2.82 18.48 36.81
CA GLY A 200 -2.82 17.49 37.90
C GLY A 200 -2.98 16.02 37.45
N ALA A 201 -2.95 15.75 36.14
CA ALA A 201 -2.91 14.41 35.57
C ALA A 201 -1.45 13.94 35.44
N ASP A 202 -1.22 12.62 35.44
CA ASP A 202 0.09 12.10 35.06
C ASP A 202 0.43 12.46 33.60
N SER A 203 1.72 12.64 33.32
CA SER A 203 2.20 13.09 32.01
C SER A 203 1.84 12.13 30.88
N GLU A 204 1.68 10.83 31.18
CA GLU A 204 1.38 9.80 30.20
C GLU A 204 -0.09 9.83 29.76
N THR A 205 -1.02 10.09 30.68
CA THR A 205 -2.44 10.25 30.35
C THR A 205 -2.65 11.49 29.50
N LEU A 206 -1.96 12.60 29.80
CA LEU A 206 -2.00 13.80 28.96
C LEU A 206 -1.43 13.52 27.58
N LEU A 207 -0.30 12.81 27.51
CA LEU A 207 0.30 12.41 26.23
C LEU A 207 -0.68 11.55 25.41
N ALA A 208 -1.35 10.59 26.03
CA ALA A 208 -2.35 9.74 25.40
C ALA A 208 -3.55 10.54 24.85
N ILE A 209 -4.05 11.50 25.62
CA ILE A 209 -5.14 12.40 25.16
C ILE A 209 -4.67 13.18 23.94
N VAL A 210 -3.52 13.84 24.03
CA VAL A 210 -2.98 14.68 22.96
C VAL A 210 -2.74 13.88 21.69
N GLU A 211 -2.11 12.70 21.81
CA GLU A 211 -1.85 11.82 20.68
C GLU A 211 -3.15 11.38 19.99
N ARG A 212 -4.12 10.87 20.75
CA ARG A 212 -5.40 10.41 20.20
C ARG A 212 -6.09 11.56 19.50
N THR A 213 -6.22 12.71 20.16
CA THR A 213 -6.83 13.92 19.59
C THR A 213 -6.15 14.34 18.28
N ASN A 214 -4.82 14.29 18.22
CA ASN A 214 -4.10 14.68 17.01
C ASN A 214 -4.39 13.75 15.83
N VAL A 215 -4.38 12.43 16.07
CA VAL A 215 -4.75 11.43 15.04
C VAL A 215 -6.19 11.64 14.55
N TRP A 216 -7.15 11.89 15.46
CA TRP A 216 -8.54 12.19 15.08
C TRP A 216 -8.64 13.46 14.24
N ILE A 217 -7.94 14.54 14.61
CA ILE A 217 -7.95 15.81 13.86
C ILE A 217 -7.45 15.61 12.44
N ILE A 218 -6.31 14.95 12.26
CA ILE A 218 -5.73 14.68 10.94
C ILE A 218 -6.69 13.82 10.10
N ALA A 219 -7.28 12.78 10.70
CA ALA A 219 -8.19 11.89 10.00
C ALA A 219 -9.47 12.61 9.55
N VAL A 220 -10.10 13.40 10.44
CA VAL A 220 -11.28 14.22 10.13
C VAL A 220 -10.96 15.27 9.07
N TRP A 221 -9.81 15.95 9.19
CA TRP A 221 -9.39 16.94 8.21
C TRP A 221 -9.19 16.32 6.82
N THR A 222 -8.53 15.17 6.75
CA THR A 222 -8.29 14.44 5.49
C THR A 222 -9.62 14.06 4.81
N VAL A 223 -10.57 13.53 5.58
CA VAL A 223 -11.92 13.20 5.08
C VAL A 223 -12.61 14.47 4.57
N MET A 224 -12.62 15.55 5.36
CA MET A 224 -13.24 16.81 4.96
C MET A 224 -12.67 17.34 3.64
N GLN A 225 -11.34 17.28 3.47
CA GLN A 225 -10.68 17.70 2.23
C GLN A 225 -11.03 16.79 1.06
N ALA A 226 -11.12 15.48 1.29
CA ALA A 226 -11.54 14.53 0.27
C ALA A 226 -12.99 14.81 -0.22
N PHE A 227 -13.90 15.12 0.71
CA PHE A 227 -15.26 15.57 0.38
C PHE A 227 -15.28 16.91 -0.36
N ALA A 228 -14.39 17.85 0.01
CA ALA A 228 -14.26 19.12 -0.70
C ALA A 228 -13.80 18.92 -2.14
N ALA A 229 -12.82 18.03 -2.35
CA ALA A 229 -12.32 17.66 -3.67
C ALA A 229 -13.40 16.98 -4.53
N ALA A 230 -14.11 16.00 -3.98
CA ALA A 230 -15.19 15.28 -4.67
C ALA A 230 -16.34 16.20 -5.11
N LYS A 231 -16.66 17.23 -4.32
CA LYS A 231 -17.68 18.23 -4.69
C LYS A 231 -17.20 19.21 -5.74
N ALA A 232 -15.90 19.53 -5.76
CA ALA A 232 -15.34 20.46 -6.72
C ALA A 232 -15.13 19.83 -8.10
N ALA A 233 -14.93 18.51 -8.15
CA ALA A 233 -14.81 17.74 -9.36
C ALA A 233 -15.03 16.25 -9.07
N PRO A 234 -15.53 15.48 -10.05
CA PRO A 234 -15.66 14.01 -9.96
C PRO A 234 -14.29 13.32 -10.06
N LEU A 235 -13.39 13.67 -9.14
CA LEU A 235 -12.08 13.07 -8.99
C LEU A 235 -12.21 11.75 -8.24
N GLY A 236 -11.52 10.74 -8.76
CA GLY A 236 -11.43 9.44 -8.11
C GLY A 236 -10.03 8.87 -8.20
N TYR A 237 -9.83 7.75 -7.52
CA TYR A 237 -8.63 6.96 -7.61
C TYR A 237 -9.02 5.51 -7.92
N GLY A 238 -8.33 4.90 -8.87
CA GLY A 238 -8.68 3.56 -9.29
C GLY A 238 -7.94 3.10 -10.53
N THR A 239 -8.53 2.09 -11.17
CA THR A 239 -7.97 1.47 -12.36
C THR A 239 -8.71 1.99 -13.59
N VAL A 240 -7.97 2.62 -14.50
CA VAL A 240 -8.48 3.18 -15.76
C VAL A 240 -7.89 2.41 -16.93
N VAL A 241 -8.76 1.92 -17.80
CA VAL A 241 -8.37 1.26 -19.06
C VAL A 241 -8.27 2.32 -20.15
N LEU A 242 -7.07 2.55 -20.71
CA LEU A 242 -6.84 3.53 -21.78
C LEU A 242 -7.11 2.89 -23.15
N SER A 243 -8.37 2.90 -23.61
CA SER A 243 -8.73 2.35 -24.93
C SER A 243 -8.82 3.41 -26.02
N ASP A 244 -8.19 3.15 -27.17
CA ASP A 244 -8.33 3.94 -28.41
C ASP A 244 -9.66 3.62 -29.14
N ALA A 245 -10.43 2.63 -28.69
CA ALA A 245 -11.69 2.24 -29.31
C ALA A 245 -12.79 3.29 -29.06
N ALA A 246 -13.70 3.42 -30.02
CA ALA A 246 -14.77 4.41 -30.02
C ALA A 246 -15.53 4.48 -28.67
N PRO A 247 -15.91 5.69 -28.22
CA PRO A 247 -16.54 5.91 -26.92
C PRO A 247 -17.80 5.04 -26.79
N CYS A 248 -17.77 4.13 -25.83
CA CYS A 248 -18.94 3.35 -25.43
C CYS A 248 -19.87 4.20 -24.57
N ALA A 249 -21.14 3.81 -24.46
CA ALA A 249 -22.09 4.44 -23.55
C ALA A 249 -21.59 4.32 -22.10
N GLY A 250 -21.27 5.45 -21.47
CA GLY A 250 -20.63 5.51 -20.15
C GLY A 250 -19.83 6.80 -19.98
N PRO A 251 -19.69 7.29 -18.73
CA PRO A 251 -18.98 8.53 -18.45
C PRO A 251 -17.54 8.43 -18.96
N ARG A 252 -17.13 9.40 -19.76
CA ARG A 252 -15.75 9.46 -20.24
C ARG A 252 -14.84 9.67 -19.05
N VAL A 253 -13.78 8.90 -18.91
CA VAL A 253 -12.80 9.06 -17.84
C VAL A 253 -11.46 9.48 -18.41
N THR A 254 -10.83 10.46 -17.79
CA THR A 254 -9.46 10.89 -18.12
C THR A 254 -8.54 10.59 -16.94
N ALA A 255 -7.50 9.79 -17.18
CA ALA A 255 -6.42 9.63 -16.22
C ALA A 255 -5.65 10.95 -16.10
N LEU A 256 -5.52 11.47 -14.89
CA LEU A 256 -4.77 12.70 -14.60
C LEU A 256 -3.31 12.40 -14.23
N GLY A 257 -3.08 11.24 -13.63
CA GLY A 257 -1.74 10.76 -13.28
C GLY A 257 -1.83 9.39 -12.61
N GLY A 258 -0.77 8.60 -12.72
CA GLY A 258 -0.73 7.25 -12.17
C GLY A 258 0.44 6.44 -12.69
N MET A 259 0.48 5.18 -12.28
CA MET A 259 1.43 4.19 -12.79
C MET A 259 0.68 3.20 -13.67
N THR A 260 1.27 2.80 -14.79
CA THR A 260 0.73 1.67 -15.54
C THR A 260 0.88 0.40 -14.70
N THR A 261 -0.04 -0.57 -14.85
CA THR A 261 0.04 -1.88 -14.17
C THR A 261 1.43 -2.55 -14.26
N PRO A 262 2.15 -2.51 -15.40
CA PRO A 262 3.51 -3.04 -15.53
C PRO A 262 4.53 -2.30 -14.68
N VAL A 263 4.52 -0.96 -14.73
CA VAL A 263 5.40 -0.14 -13.89
C VAL A 263 5.13 -0.46 -12.42
N LEU A 264 3.85 -0.52 -12.01
CA LEU A 264 3.50 -0.89 -10.65
C LEU A 264 3.97 -2.32 -10.31
N SER A 265 3.88 -3.28 -11.23
CA SER A 265 4.38 -4.64 -11.00
C SER A 265 5.90 -4.70 -10.82
N TYR A 266 6.66 -3.89 -11.57
CA TYR A 266 8.10 -3.76 -11.38
C TYR A 266 8.45 -3.08 -10.06
N VAL A 267 7.69 -2.05 -9.66
CA VAL A 267 7.84 -1.41 -8.35
C VAL A 267 7.60 -2.42 -7.23
N VAL A 268 6.53 -3.21 -7.31
CA VAL A 268 6.23 -4.30 -6.36
C VAL A 268 7.38 -5.30 -6.28
N ALA A 269 7.85 -5.80 -7.43
CA ALA A 269 8.94 -6.77 -7.47
C ALA A 269 10.25 -6.19 -6.94
N ALA A 270 10.61 -4.96 -7.32
CA ALA A 270 11.81 -4.28 -6.86
C ALA A 270 11.76 -4.03 -5.34
N PHE A 271 10.58 -3.66 -4.83
CA PHE A 271 10.39 -3.37 -3.42
C PHE A 271 10.45 -4.65 -2.57
N TYR A 272 9.83 -5.75 -3.03
CA TYR A 272 9.91 -7.05 -2.36
C TYR A 272 11.32 -7.65 -2.42
N LEU A 273 11.95 -7.70 -3.59
CA LEU A 273 13.32 -8.19 -3.76
C LEU A 273 14.33 -7.32 -3.00
N GLY A 274 14.14 -6.00 -2.99
CA GLY A 274 14.93 -5.06 -2.20
C GLY A 274 14.81 -5.35 -0.71
N THR A 275 13.60 -5.63 -0.22
CA THR A 275 13.35 -6.05 1.17
C THR A 275 14.12 -7.34 1.50
N LEU A 276 14.06 -8.36 0.65
CA LEU A 276 14.81 -9.61 0.84
C LEU A 276 16.32 -9.37 0.84
N PHE A 277 16.82 -8.61 -0.14
CA PHE A 277 18.25 -8.33 -0.29
C PHE A 277 18.81 -7.54 0.90
N VAL A 278 18.13 -6.46 1.30
CA VAL A 278 18.56 -5.61 2.41
C VAL A 278 18.52 -6.39 3.73
N THR A 279 17.46 -7.16 3.99
CA THR A 279 17.37 -7.96 5.23
C THR A 279 18.40 -9.09 5.26
N ALA A 280 18.69 -9.75 4.13
CA ALA A 280 19.77 -10.71 4.02
C ALA A 280 21.15 -10.07 4.30
N ALA A 281 21.43 -8.94 3.65
CA ALA A 281 22.71 -8.23 3.78
C ALA A 281 22.96 -7.78 5.23
N ILE A 282 21.93 -7.23 5.88
CA ILE A 282 21.99 -6.87 7.31
C ILE A 282 22.25 -8.11 8.17
N GLY A 283 21.56 -9.22 7.90
CA GLY A 283 21.73 -10.44 8.69
C GLY A 283 23.10 -11.09 8.56
N VAL A 284 23.69 -11.07 7.37
CA VAL A 284 25.06 -11.51 7.15
C VAL A 284 26.04 -10.55 7.82
N TYR A 285 25.84 -9.24 7.67
CA TYR A 285 26.72 -8.22 8.27
C TYR A 285 26.72 -8.26 9.80
N GLN A 286 25.55 -8.47 10.43
CA GLN A 286 25.40 -8.58 11.87
C GLN A 286 25.73 -9.98 12.42
N GLY A 287 25.94 -10.97 11.55
CA GLY A 287 26.37 -12.31 11.92
C GLY A 287 25.27 -13.22 12.47
N TYR A 288 23.98 -12.87 12.33
CA TYR A 288 22.87 -13.77 12.67
C TYR A 288 22.45 -14.68 11.50
N LEU A 289 22.97 -14.41 10.28
CA LEU A 289 22.88 -15.29 9.12
C LEU A 289 24.27 -15.76 8.64
N PRO A 290 24.41 -17.05 8.25
CA PRO A 290 23.42 -18.12 8.42
C PRO A 290 23.26 -18.50 9.91
N VAL A 291 22.05 -18.90 10.31
CA VAL A 291 21.77 -19.33 11.71
C VAL A 291 22.64 -20.52 12.12
N VAL A 292 22.93 -21.41 11.16
CA VAL A 292 23.85 -22.54 11.33
C VAL A 292 24.93 -22.44 10.24
N PRO A 293 26.22 -22.45 10.60
CA PRO A 293 27.31 -22.40 9.62
C PRO A 293 27.16 -23.48 8.54
N GLY A 294 27.29 -23.08 7.28
CA GLY A 294 27.17 -23.98 6.12
C GLY A 294 25.73 -24.39 5.76
N GLN A 295 24.71 -23.81 6.40
CA GLN A 295 23.31 -24.02 6.02
C GLN A 295 22.74 -22.82 5.24
N ILE A 296 21.88 -23.12 4.27
CA ILE A 296 21.06 -22.10 3.59
C ILE A 296 19.96 -21.68 4.57
N TRP A 297 19.75 -20.38 4.72
CA TRP A 297 18.72 -19.85 5.59
C TRP A 297 17.36 -19.79 4.91
N PHE A 298 16.30 -20.03 5.68
CA PHE A 298 14.93 -19.76 5.27
C PHE A 298 14.71 -18.24 5.15
N ILE A 299 13.78 -17.82 4.30
CA ILE A 299 13.47 -16.39 4.11
C ILE A 299 13.04 -15.75 5.44
N SER A 300 12.20 -16.45 6.19
CA SER A 300 11.70 -15.99 7.50
C SER A 300 12.80 -15.75 8.54
N GLN A 301 13.96 -16.41 8.42
CA GLN A 301 15.10 -16.22 9.33
C GLN A 301 15.75 -14.84 9.17
N MET A 302 15.54 -14.16 8.04
CA MET A 302 16.04 -12.80 7.84
C MET A 302 15.29 -11.76 8.70
N TRP A 303 14.13 -12.15 9.23
CA TRP A 303 13.16 -11.26 9.89
C TRP A 303 12.94 -11.59 11.37
N THR A 304 13.83 -12.38 11.99
CA THR A 304 13.78 -12.71 13.43
C THR A 304 14.47 -11.66 14.30
N THR A 305 15.34 -10.84 13.71
CA THR A 305 16.18 -9.88 14.46
C THR A 305 16.00 -8.45 13.93
N VAL A 306 16.19 -7.47 14.81
CA VAL A 306 16.19 -6.03 14.48
C VAL A 306 17.46 -5.64 13.72
N PRO A 307 17.38 -4.80 12.66
CA PRO A 307 16.18 -4.16 12.11
C PRO A 307 15.48 -4.99 11.02
N GLY A 308 15.91 -6.22 10.75
CA GLY A 308 15.34 -7.07 9.70
C GLY A 308 13.83 -7.29 9.84
N ASN A 309 13.36 -7.50 11.08
CA ASN A 309 11.93 -7.60 11.39
C ASN A 309 11.15 -6.30 11.13
N TRP A 310 11.70 -5.12 11.42
CA TRP A 310 11.06 -3.84 11.14
C TRP A 310 10.90 -3.63 9.63
N ILE A 311 11.97 -3.96 8.89
CA ILE A 311 11.98 -3.87 7.43
C ILE A 311 10.98 -4.86 6.81
N SER A 312 10.80 -6.07 7.35
CA SER A 312 9.79 -7.00 6.82
C SER A 312 8.36 -6.52 7.09
N ARG A 313 8.09 -6.08 8.33
CA ARG A 313 6.76 -5.58 8.74
C ARG A 313 6.32 -4.37 7.93
N TRP A 314 7.27 -3.57 7.46
CA TRP A 314 7.00 -2.49 6.52
C TRP A 314 7.00 -3.00 5.07
N GLY A 315 8.15 -3.45 4.57
CA GLY A 315 8.39 -3.72 3.16
C GLY A 315 7.58 -4.88 2.58
N VAL A 316 7.45 -6.01 3.30
CA VAL A 316 6.69 -7.17 2.82
C VAL A 316 5.20 -6.86 2.78
N VAL A 317 4.68 -6.29 3.86
CA VAL A 317 3.25 -5.91 3.98
C VAL A 317 2.88 -4.89 2.91
N GLN A 318 3.72 -3.87 2.75
CA GLN A 318 3.51 -2.80 1.78
C GLN A 318 3.62 -3.31 0.33
N SER A 319 4.55 -4.24 0.05
CA SER A 319 4.62 -4.95 -1.24
C SER A 319 3.32 -5.71 -1.52
N ALA A 320 2.77 -6.39 -0.52
CA ALA A 320 1.57 -7.20 -0.67
C ALA A 320 0.32 -6.35 -0.97
N HIS A 321 0.19 -5.19 -0.33
CA HIS A 321 -0.89 -4.23 -0.63
C HIS A 321 -0.78 -3.72 -2.08
N TRP A 322 0.40 -3.33 -2.54
CA TRP A 322 0.60 -2.90 -3.92
C TRP A 322 0.42 -4.04 -4.94
N ALA A 323 0.83 -5.26 -4.60
CA ALA A 323 0.56 -6.43 -5.41
C ALA A 323 -0.95 -6.69 -5.55
N ALA A 324 -1.75 -6.40 -4.50
CA ALA A 324 -3.20 -6.54 -4.56
C ALA A 324 -3.81 -5.56 -5.58
N TRP A 325 -3.30 -4.33 -5.67
CA TRP A 325 -3.71 -3.38 -6.70
C TRP A 325 -3.37 -3.83 -8.13
N VAL A 326 -2.21 -4.47 -8.33
CA VAL A 326 -1.86 -5.11 -9.61
C VAL A 326 -2.86 -6.23 -9.92
N GLN A 327 -3.21 -7.07 -8.96
CA GLN A 327 -4.17 -8.17 -9.15
C GLN A 327 -5.59 -7.67 -9.44
N VAL A 328 -6.02 -6.57 -8.82
CA VAL A 328 -7.27 -5.89 -9.20
C VAL A 328 -7.22 -5.41 -10.65
N SER A 329 -6.08 -4.91 -11.13
CA SER A 329 -5.91 -4.52 -12.53
C SER A 329 -6.04 -5.71 -13.49
N LEU A 330 -5.45 -6.86 -13.14
CA LEU A 330 -5.56 -8.11 -13.90
C LEU A 330 -6.98 -8.69 -13.85
N TYR A 331 -7.70 -8.48 -12.75
CA TYR A 331 -9.12 -8.83 -12.64
C TYR A 331 -10.01 -7.99 -13.56
N VAL A 332 -9.84 -6.65 -13.56
CA VAL A 332 -10.60 -5.74 -14.44
C VAL A 332 -10.36 -6.09 -15.91
N THR A 333 -9.10 -6.38 -16.25
CA THR A 333 -8.66 -6.95 -17.53
C THR A 333 -9.45 -8.21 -17.89
N ALA A 334 -9.48 -9.19 -16.98
CA ALA A 334 -10.16 -10.47 -17.20
C ALA A 334 -11.67 -10.30 -17.37
N LEU A 335 -12.31 -9.41 -16.60
CA LEU A 335 -13.72 -9.07 -16.76
C LEU A 335 -14.03 -8.45 -18.14
N GLY A 336 -13.19 -7.51 -18.59
CA GLY A 336 -13.33 -6.89 -19.90
C GLY A 336 -13.31 -7.94 -21.03
N ARG A 337 -12.46 -8.97 -20.92
CA ARG A 337 -12.44 -10.08 -21.89
C ARG A 337 -13.61 -11.03 -21.74
N ALA A 338 -14.06 -11.28 -20.51
CA ALA A 338 -15.22 -12.14 -20.26
C ALA A 338 -16.49 -11.55 -20.91
N GLY A 339 -16.58 -10.22 -21.00
CA GLY A 339 -17.75 -9.56 -21.57
C GLY A 339 -19.02 -9.98 -20.83
N GLY A 340 -20.00 -10.53 -21.54
CA GLY A 340 -21.23 -11.07 -20.96
C GLY A 340 -21.18 -12.54 -20.49
N ASP A 341 -20.04 -13.22 -20.62
CA ASP A 341 -19.92 -14.63 -20.22
C ASP A 341 -19.82 -14.77 -18.69
N ALA A 342 -20.90 -15.25 -18.08
CA ALA A 342 -21.01 -15.46 -16.64
C ALA A 342 -19.96 -16.45 -16.09
N ALA A 343 -19.59 -17.49 -16.84
CA ALA A 343 -18.62 -18.47 -16.41
C ALA A 343 -17.21 -17.87 -16.37
N ALA A 344 -16.84 -17.11 -17.41
CA ALA A 344 -15.58 -16.39 -17.46
C ALA A 344 -15.48 -15.31 -16.36
N GLN A 345 -16.57 -14.56 -16.10
CA GLN A 345 -16.62 -13.60 -15.00
C GLN A 345 -16.49 -14.26 -13.62
N ALA A 346 -17.17 -15.40 -13.41
CA ALA A 346 -17.05 -16.16 -12.16
C ALA A 346 -15.62 -16.66 -11.94
N LYS A 347 -14.96 -17.13 -13.01
CA LYS A 347 -13.54 -17.51 -12.97
C LYS A 347 -12.63 -16.33 -12.63
N ALA A 348 -12.84 -15.16 -13.23
CA ALA A 348 -12.08 -13.95 -12.89
C ALA A 348 -12.22 -13.57 -11.40
N LYS A 349 -13.45 -13.64 -10.85
CA LYS A 349 -13.71 -13.39 -9.42
C LYS A 349 -13.00 -14.40 -8.52
N LYS A 350 -13.01 -15.68 -8.91
CA LYS A 350 -12.29 -16.74 -8.19
C LYS A 350 -10.80 -16.47 -8.16
N LEU A 351 -10.18 -16.17 -9.31
CA LEU A 351 -8.76 -15.85 -9.43
C LEU A 351 -8.37 -14.67 -8.53
N LEU A 352 -9.16 -13.58 -8.54
CA LEU A 352 -8.93 -12.44 -7.67
C LEU A 352 -9.01 -12.86 -6.20
N ALA A 353 -10.06 -13.57 -5.78
CA ALA A 353 -10.24 -14.00 -4.40
C ALA A 353 -9.08 -14.87 -3.91
N THR A 354 -8.68 -15.87 -4.70
CA THR A 354 -7.54 -16.75 -4.41
C THR A 354 -6.26 -15.93 -4.22
N THR A 355 -5.99 -14.98 -5.11
CA THR A 355 -4.77 -14.18 -5.03
C THR A 355 -4.79 -13.20 -3.87
N LEU A 356 -5.94 -12.59 -3.55
CA LEU A 356 -6.06 -11.72 -2.38
C LEU A 356 -5.84 -12.49 -1.07
N VAL A 357 -6.30 -13.73 -0.97
CA VAL A 357 -5.99 -14.61 0.17
C VAL A 357 -4.49 -14.90 0.24
N ALA A 358 -3.86 -15.19 -0.89
CA ALA A 358 -2.42 -15.41 -0.92
C ALA A 358 -1.63 -14.16 -0.48
N LEU A 359 -1.99 -12.99 -1.02
CA LEU A 359 -1.36 -11.71 -0.69
C LEU A 359 -1.59 -11.29 0.77
N PHE A 360 -2.76 -11.60 1.33
CA PHE A 360 -2.98 -11.48 2.76
C PHE A 360 -2.06 -12.42 3.55
N GLY A 361 -1.88 -13.66 3.10
CA GLY A 361 -0.95 -14.63 3.70
C GLY A 361 0.48 -14.12 3.81
N ILE A 362 1.04 -13.54 2.74
CA ILE A 362 2.41 -12.97 2.78
C ILE A 362 2.49 -11.72 3.65
N SER A 363 1.40 -10.94 3.75
CA SER A 363 1.32 -9.85 4.73
C SER A 363 1.40 -10.38 6.16
N VAL A 364 0.71 -11.49 6.46
CA VAL A 364 0.76 -12.17 7.78
C VAL A 364 2.19 -12.64 8.09
N VAL A 365 2.89 -13.21 7.10
CA VAL A 365 4.30 -13.59 7.24
C VAL A 365 5.18 -12.37 7.52
N GLY A 366 4.91 -11.23 6.87
CA GLY A 366 5.64 -9.98 7.09
C GLY A 366 5.46 -9.39 8.49
N ILE A 367 4.25 -9.50 9.06
CA ILE A 367 3.91 -8.92 10.38
C ILE A 367 4.26 -9.80 11.56
N CYS A 368 4.47 -11.12 11.39
CA CYS A 368 4.70 -12.06 12.47
C CYS A 368 5.85 -12.99 12.11
N ASN A 369 6.94 -12.99 12.87
CA ASN A 369 7.99 -13.98 12.69
C ASN A 369 7.66 -15.29 13.44
N MET A 370 8.47 -16.34 13.23
CA MET A 370 8.25 -17.66 13.83
C MET A 370 8.46 -17.69 15.34
N ASP A 371 9.31 -16.81 15.87
CA ASP A 371 9.62 -16.73 17.30
C ASP A 371 8.49 -16.01 18.08
N GLU A 372 7.77 -15.11 17.43
CA GLU A 372 6.60 -14.40 17.96
C GLU A 372 5.37 -15.32 18.03
N ASN A 373 4.99 -15.94 16.91
CA ASN A 373 3.88 -16.90 16.85
C ASN A 373 4.00 -17.81 15.62
N ILE A 374 4.59 -19.00 15.82
CA ILE A 374 4.77 -19.99 14.76
C ILE A 374 3.47 -20.39 14.06
N THR A 375 2.35 -20.48 14.78
CA THR A 375 1.07 -20.89 14.20
C THR A 375 0.56 -19.84 13.21
N VAL A 376 0.54 -18.57 13.61
CA VAL A 376 0.12 -17.46 12.75
C VAL A 376 1.06 -17.33 11.55
N HIS A 377 2.37 -17.41 11.78
CA HIS A 377 3.37 -17.36 10.71
C HIS A 377 3.16 -18.49 9.69
N CYS A 378 3.05 -19.74 10.14
CA CYS A 378 2.84 -20.88 9.26
C CYS A 378 1.51 -20.81 8.50
N LEU A 379 0.43 -20.35 9.14
CA LEU A 379 -0.86 -20.14 8.45
C LEU A 379 -0.73 -19.09 7.35
N GLY A 380 -0.03 -17.98 7.61
CA GLY A 380 0.26 -16.96 6.60
C GLY A 380 1.07 -17.51 5.43
N ALA A 381 2.14 -18.26 5.74
CA ALA A 381 3.00 -18.88 4.73
C ALA A 381 2.23 -19.89 3.86
N TYR A 382 1.40 -20.75 4.47
CA TYR A 382 0.56 -21.69 3.73
C TYR A 382 -0.46 -20.97 2.87
N ALA A 383 -1.14 -19.94 3.39
CA ALA A 383 -2.08 -19.16 2.61
C ALA A 383 -1.41 -18.51 1.39
N PHE A 384 -0.19 -17.97 1.55
CA PHE A 384 0.57 -17.40 0.45
C PHE A 384 0.99 -18.45 -0.57
N PHE A 385 1.85 -19.40 -0.18
CA PHE A 385 2.46 -20.33 -1.13
C PHE A 385 1.42 -21.22 -1.81
N ILE A 386 0.52 -21.84 -1.04
CA ILE A 386 -0.52 -22.71 -1.62
C ILE A 386 -1.53 -21.88 -2.41
N GLY A 387 -1.95 -20.73 -1.88
CA GLY A 387 -2.91 -19.87 -2.57
C GLY A 387 -2.36 -19.36 -3.91
N TYR A 388 -1.10 -18.96 -3.94
CA TYR A 388 -0.46 -18.48 -5.16
C TYR A 388 -0.21 -19.61 -6.16
N ASP A 389 0.16 -20.81 -5.71
CA ASP A 389 0.25 -22.01 -6.57
C ASP A 389 -1.10 -22.33 -7.23
N VAL A 390 -2.20 -22.29 -6.47
CA VAL A 390 -3.55 -22.50 -7.00
C VAL A 390 -3.88 -21.43 -8.03
N TYR A 391 -3.57 -20.16 -7.75
CA TYR A 391 -3.74 -19.08 -8.72
C TYR A 391 -2.93 -19.32 -10.00
N MET A 392 -1.63 -19.65 -9.88
CA MET A 392 -0.77 -19.94 -11.03
C MET A 392 -1.31 -21.09 -11.88
N TYR A 393 -1.75 -22.17 -11.23
CA TYR A 393 -2.38 -23.31 -11.90
C TYR A 393 -3.63 -22.88 -12.68
N GLU A 394 -4.56 -22.16 -12.04
CA GLU A 394 -5.82 -21.74 -12.66
C GLU A 394 -5.60 -20.76 -13.83
N VAL A 395 -4.61 -19.87 -13.72
CA VAL A 395 -4.21 -18.95 -14.81
C VAL A 395 -3.63 -19.74 -15.98
N VAL A 396 -2.72 -20.68 -15.73
CA VAL A 396 -2.11 -21.50 -16.79
C VAL A 396 -3.17 -22.35 -17.50
N GLU A 397 -4.06 -23.00 -16.76
CA GLU A 397 -5.17 -23.79 -17.32
C GLU A 397 -6.11 -22.91 -18.17
N SER A 398 -6.39 -21.68 -17.73
CA SER A 398 -7.24 -20.74 -18.48
C SER A 398 -6.65 -20.33 -19.84
N HIS A 399 -5.32 -20.36 -19.95
CA HIS A 399 -4.61 -19.82 -21.11
C HIS A 399 -4.45 -20.81 -22.27
N GLU A 400 -4.61 -22.12 -22.05
CA GLU A 400 -4.69 -23.10 -23.17
C GLU A 400 -5.86 -22.79 -24.12
N GLN A 401 -6.89 -22.11 -23.62
CA GLN A 401 -8.00 -21.61 -24.43
C GLN A 401 -7.67 -20.29 -25.15
N GLN A 402 -6.80 -19.45 -24.59
CA GLN A 402 -6.40 -18.15 -25.15
C GLN A 402 -5.22 -18.22 -26.14
N GLN A 403 -4.33 -19.23 -26.03
CA GLN A 403 -3.19 -19.42 -26.95
C GLN A 403 -3.60 -19.53 -28.43
N LYS A 404 -4.84 -19.92 -28.73
CA LYS A 404 -5.37 -19.93 -30.11
C LYS A 404 -5.50 -18.53 -30.72
N ALA A 405 -5.44 -17.46 -29.92
CA ALA A 405 -5.71 -16.09 -30.33
C ALA A 405 -4.49 -15.14 -30.26
N VAL A 406 -3.36 -15.55 -29.68
CA VAL A 406 -2.22 -14.65 -29.46
C VAL A 406 -1.17 -14.82 -30.57
N GLY A 407 -0.70 -13.71 -31.15
CA GLY A 407 0.31 -13.69 -32.21
C GLY A 407 1.66 -14.30 -31.78
N SER A 408 2.51 -14.61 -32.76
CA SER A 408 3.78 -15.36 -32.59
C SER A 408 4.76 -14.77 -31.56
N GLY A 409 4.69 -13.47 -31.27
CA GLY A 409 5.58 -12.80 -30.31
C GLY A 409 5.30 -13.10 -28.83
N ALA A 410 4.05 -13.40 -28.44
CA ALA A 410 3.70 -13.65 -27.04
C ALA A 410 3.82 -15.13 -26.64
N ALA A 411 3.98 -16.03 -27.61
CA ALA A 411 4.05 -17.47 -27.37
C ALA A 411 5.19 -17.85 -26.41
N THR A 412 6.38 -17.23 -26.58
CA THR A 412 7.54 -17.46 -25.71
C THR A 412 7.27 -17.06 -24.26
N LEU A 413 6.62 -15.90 -24.04
CA LEU A 413 6.26 -15.44 -22.69
C LEU A 413 5.23 -16.35 -22.03
N VAL A 414 4.25 -16.84 -22.78
CA VAL A 414 3.25 -17.79 -22.26
C VAL A 414 3.90 -19.11 -21.87
N VAL A 415 4.83 -19.62 -22.69
CA VAL A 415 5.59 -20.85 -22.39
C VAL A 415 6.47 -20.64 -21.16
N ALA A 416 7.21 -19.54 -21.07
CA ALA A 416 8.04 -19.21 -19.91
C ALA A 416 7.19 -19.13 -18.63
N ARG A 417 6.07 -18.40 -18.65
CA ARG A 417 5.13 -18.30 -17.54
C ARG A 417 4.62 -19.68 -17.09
N ARG A 418 4.31 -20.59 -18.03
CA ARG A 418 3.87 -21.96 -17.73
C ARG A 418 4.95 -22.78 -17.04
N TRP A 419 6.19 -22.72 -17.52
CA TRP A 419 7.31 -23.43 -16.89
C TRP A 419 7.61 -22.91 -15.49
N VAL A 420 7.53 -21.59 -15.31
CA VAL A 420 7.69 -20.96 -13.98
C VAL A 420 6.62 -21.46 -13.02
N ALA A 421 5.35 -21.46 -13.42
CA ALA A 421 4.24 -21.98 -12.60
C ALA A 421 4.45 -23.44 -12.19
N TRP A 422 4.76 -24.33 -13.15
CA TRP A 422 4.99 -25.75 -12.84
C TRP A 422 6.24 -25.96 -11.99
N GLY A 423 7.29 -25.19 -12.22
CA GLY A 423 8.49 -25.19 -11.38
C GLY A 423 8.17 -24.83 -9.93
N SER A 424 7.33 -23.81 -9.72
CA SER A 424 6.87 -23.38 -8.39
C SER A 424 6.11 -24.51 -7.68
N ILE A 425 5.06 -25.03 -8.34
CA ILE A 425 4.19 -26.08 -7.79
C ILE A 425 4.99 -27.35 -7.44
N ILE A 426 5.87 -27.80 -8.34
CA ILE A 426 6.74 -28.97 -8.10
C ILE A 426 7.73 -28.68 -6.97
N GLY A 427 8.30 -27.47 -6.95
CA GLY A 427 9.14 -26.98 -5.87
C GLY A 427 8.43 -27.11 -4.53
N GLN A 428 7.24 -26.53 -4.38
CA GLN A 428 6.49 -26.60 -3.13
C GLN A 428 6.16 -28.01 -2.66
N LEU A 429 5.76 -28.90 -3.57
CA LEU A 429 5.54 -30.31 -3.25
C LEU A 429 6.83 -30.99 -2.76
N ALA A 430 7.96 -30.71 -3.42
CA ALA A 430 9.26 -31.19 -2.99
C ALA A 430 9.63 -30.63 -1.62
N SER A 431 9.48 -29.32 -1.38
CA SER A 431 9.83 -28.68 -0.11
C SER A 431 9.09 -29.33 1.06
N LYS A 432 7.78 -29.57 0.91
CA LYS A 432 6.98 -30.27 1.92
C LYS A 432 7.44 -31.70 2.15
N ALA A 433 7.73 -32.45 1.09
CA ALA A 433 8.26 -33.81 1.22
C ALA A 433 9.60 -33.82 1.98
N PHE A 434 10.52 -32.90 1.63
CA PHE A 434 11.81 -32.77 2.31
C PHE A 434 11.68 -32.27 3.74
N TYR A 435 10.69 -31.42 4.04
CA TYR A 435 10.40 -30.99 5.41
C TYR A 435 9.94 -32.16 6.29
N VAL A 436 9.04 -33.00 5.78
CA VAL A 436 8.59 -34.22 6.48
C VAL A 436 9.78 -35.18 6.67
N LEU A 437 10.61 -35.38 5.65
CA LEU A 437 11.86 -36.15 5.80
C LEU A 437 12.77 -35.53 6.87
N ALA A 438 12.97 -34.21 6.89
CA ALA A 438 13.78 -33.53 7.89
C ALA A 438 13.24 -33.71 9.32
N SER A 439 11.93 -33.86 9.50
CA SER A 439 11.32 -34.11 10.81
C SER A 439 11.53 -35.54 11.33
N THR A 440 11.82 -36.50 10.44
CA THR A 440 11.98 -37.92 10.78
C THR A 440 13.44 -38.37 10.84
N GLN A 441 14.36 -37.54 10.36
CA GLN A 441 15.80 -37.86 10.26
C GLN A 441 16.64 -37.20 11.37
N HIS A 442 17.82 -37.75 11.62
CA HIS A 442 18.81 -37.22 12.56
C HIS A 442 20.16 -36.93 11.88
N GLY A 443 21.02 -36.14 12.53
CA GLY A 443 22.38 -35.85 12.06
C GLY A 443 22.46 -35.20 10.68
N ALA A 444 23.37 -35.67 9.83
CA ALA A 444 23.64 -35.10 8.51
C ALA A 444 22.43 -35.12 7.56
N ALA A 445 21.60 -36.17 7.61
CA ALA A 445 20.41 -36.30 6.77
C ALA A 445 19.39 -35.17 7.06
N ARG A 446 19.22 -34.81 8.34
CA ARG A 446 18.38 -33.67 8.74
C ARG A 446 18.91 -32.34 8.22
N ALA A 447 20.23 -32.14 8.27
CA ALA A 447 20.87 -30.92 7.77
C ALA A 447 20.71 -30.77 6.25
N ILE A 448 20.90 -31.86 5.49
CA ILE A 448 20.70 -31.88 4.03
C ILE A 448 19.25 -31.55 3.70
N ALA A 449 18.29 -32.20 4.36
CA ALA A 449 16.87 -31.99 4.09
C ALA A 449 16.42 -30.54 4.43
N ARG A 450 16.95 -29.94 5.50
CA ARG A 450 16.73 -28.52 5.84
C ARG A 450 17.30 -27.57 4.79
N ASN A 451 18.54 -27.77 4.37
CA ASN A 451 19.17 -26.96 3.32
C ASN A 451 18.40 -27.03 2.01
N PHE A 452 17.92 -28.22 1.66
CA PHE A 452 17.13 -28.41 0.45
C PHE A 452 15.77 -27.71 0.55
N SER A 453 15.09 -27.81 1.69
CA SER A 453 13.82 -27.11 1.93
C SER A 453 13.98 -25.58 1.89
N ALA A 454 15.02 -25.03 2.53
CA ALA A 454 15.33 -23.60 2.46
C ALA A 454 15.68 -23.15 1.04
N GLY A 455 16.50 -23.93 0.33
CA GLY A 455 16.84 -23.66 -1.07
C GLY A 455 15.61 -23.64 -1.98
N ILE A 456 14.67 -24.56 -1.77
CA ILE A 456 13.41 -24.57 -2.51
C ILE A 456 12.55 -23.36 -2.16
N GLU A 457 12.44 -22.96 -0.89
CA GLU A 457 11.67 -21.76 -0.51
C GLU A 457 12.15 -20.51 -1.27
N TRP A 458 13.47 -20.33 -1.38
CA TRP A 458 14.07 -19.26 -2.18
C TRP A 458 13.73 -19.36 -3.66
N ILE A 459 13.91 -20.55 -4.25
CA ILE A 459 13.60 -20.78 -5.68
C ILE A 459 12.12 -20.49 -5.94
N ASP A 460 11.22 -21.04 -5.12
CA ASP A 460 9.79 -20.87 -5.26
C ASP A 460 9.36 -19.41 -5.14
N THR A 461 9.91 -18.68 -4.16
CA THR A 461 9.65 -17.25 -4.01
C THR A 461 10.07 -16.47 -5.27
N LEU A 462 11.23 -16.79 -5.85
CA LEU A 462 11.68 -16.15 -7.09
C LEU A 462 10.82 -16.53 -8.29
N LEU A 463 10.34 -17.77 -8.35
CA LEU A 463 9.41 -18.24 -9.40
C LEU A 463 8.05 -17.54 -9.28
N ILE A 464 7.51 -17.35 -8.08
CA ILE A 464 6.28 -16.59 -7.85
C ILE A 464 6.43 -15.14 -8.35
N ILE A 465 7.54 -14.47 -8.03
CA ILE A 465 7.81 -13.10 -8.50
C ILE A 465 7.95 -13.07 -10.03
N ALA A 466 8.69 -14.03 -10.60
CA ALA A 466 8.83 -14.13 -12.04
C ALA A 466 7.48 -14.37 -12.72
N PHE A 467 6.64 -15.26 -12.16
CA PHE A 467 5.29 -15.51 -12.66
C PHE A 467 4.44 -14.26 -12.60
N PHE A 468 4.45 -13.53 -11.48
CA PHE A 468 3.73 -12.28 -11.31
C PHE A 468 4.07 -11.28 -12.41
N LEU A 469 5.36 -11.07 -12.70
CA LEU A 469 5.83 -10.20 -13.77
C LEU A 469 5.43 -10.72 -15.15
N PHE A 470 5.61 -12.03 -15.41
CA PHE A 470 5.24 -12.62 -16.69
C PHE A 470 3.74 -12.56 -16.95
N ASP A 471 2.90 -12.75 -15.93
CA ASP A 471 1.46 -12.66 -16.10
C ASP A 471 1.06 -11.24 -16.50
N VAL A 472 1.58 -10.21 -15.82
CA VAL A 472 1.34 -8.81 -16.21
C VAL A 472 1.78 -8.57 -17.67
N GLN A 473 2.98 -9.02 -18.07
CA GLN A 473 3.47 -8.85 -19.44
C GLN A 473 2.62 -9.59 -20.48
N VAL A 474 2.24 -10.84 -20.24
CA VAL A 474 1.34 -11.58 -21.14
C VAL A 474 0.00 -10.87 -21.29
N GLN A 475 -0.54 -10.32 -20.19
CA GLN A 475 -1.80 -9.60 -20.20
C GLN A 475 -1.69 -8.28 -20.96
N GLN A 476 -0.54 -7.58 -20.89
CA GLN A 476 -0.28 -6.39 -21.70
C GLN A 476 -0.26 -6.65 -23.20
N THR A 477 0.35 -7.76 -23.65
CA THR A 477 0.43 -8.05 -25.09
C THR A 477 -0.94 -8.21 -25.76
N THR A 478 -1.99 -8.36 -24.95
CA THR A 478 -3.37 -8.58 -25.38
C THR A 478 -4.29 -7.42 -25.00
N MET A 479 -3.78 -6.30 -24.46
CA MET A 479 -4.58 -5.23 -23.86
C MET A 479 -4.08 -3.81 -24.14
N THR A 480 -5.03 -2.88 -24.07
CA THR A 480 -4.83 -1.43 -23.90
C THR A 480 -4.20 -1.10 -22.54
N ASP A 481 -3.38 -0.05 -22.49
CA ASP A 481 -2.65 0.33 -21.28
C ASP A 481 -3.59 0.60 -20.10
N ILE A 482 -3.35 -0.07 -18.97
CA ILE A 482 -4.11 0.13 -17.73
C ILE A 482 -3.29 1.02 -16.81
N VAL A 483 -3.89 2.11 -16.36
CA VAL A 483 -3.31 3.06 -15.41
C VAL A 483 -4.00 2.91 -14.07
N HIS A 484 -3.20 2.74 -13.02
CA HIS A 484 -3.63 2.82 -11.64
C HIS A 484 -3.26 4.20 -11.09
N GLY A 485 -4.27 5.01 -10.76
CA GLY A 485 -4.02 6.38 -10.33
C GLY A 485 -5.26 7.25 -10.23
N VAL A 486 -5.01 8.56 -10.25
CA VAL A 486 -6.05 9.59 -10.17
C VAL A 486 -6.71 9.76 -11.53
N TYR A 487 -8.03 9.83 -11.53
CA TYR A 487 -8.81 10.12 -12.71
C TYR A 487 -9.89 11.17 -12.45
N VAL A 488 -10.41 11.76 -13.53
CA VAL A 488 -11.61 12.59 -13.53
C VAL A 488 -12.66 11.94 -14.42
N ALA A 489 -13.89 11.78 -13.92
CA ALA A 489 -15.02 11.39 -14.74
C ALA A 489 -15.66 12.62 -15.39
N HIS A 490 -16.14 12.51 -16.62
CA HIS A 490 -16.87 13.56 -17.32
C HIS A 490 -18.32 13.12 -17.46
N ASP A 491 -19.25 13.99 -17.02
CA ASP A 491 -20.67 13.78 -17.27
C ASP A 491 -20.94 13.95 -18.78
N GLU A 492 -21.86 13.14 -19.33
CA GLU A 492 -22.13 13.07 -20.77
C GLU A 492 -22.60 14.40 -21.39
N ASP A 493 -23.06 15.36 -20.56
CA ASP A 493 -23.57 16.66 -20.97
C ASP A 493 -22.57 17.83 -20.85
N ASP A 494 -21.42 17.64 -20.19
CA ASP A 494 -20.42 18.70 -19.99
C ASP A 494 -19.43 18.74 -21.18
N ASN A 495 -19.84 19.36 -22.28
CA ASN A 495 -18.95 19.83 -23.35
C ASN A 495 -18.03 20.99 -22.91
N VAL A 496 -17.90 21.23 -21.61
CA VAL A 496 -16.98 22.23 -21.05
C VAL A 496 -15.58 21.66 -21.17
N GLY A 497 -14.88 22.05 -22.24
CA GLY A 497 -13.53 21.61 -22.53
C GLY A 497 -12.63 21.68 -21.29
N TYR A 498 -12.30 20.51 -20.74
CA TYR A 498 -11.13 20.35 -19.90
C TYR A 498 -9.92 20.68 -20.77
N ALA A 499 -9.48 21.94 -20.73
CA ALA A 499 -8.17 22.29 -21.27
C ALA A 499 -7.16 21.40 -20.53
N PRO A 500 -6.43 20.51 -21.23
CA PRO A 500 -5.33 19.81 -20.59
C PRO A 500 -4.44 20.88 -19.95
N LEU A 501 -4.05 20.64 -18.71
CA LEU A 501 -3.03 21.41 -18.00
C LEU A 501 -1.72 21.25 -18.78
N THR A 502 -1.64 21.93 -19.92
CA THR A 502 -0.43 22.15 -20.67
C THR A 502 0.26 23.26 -19.91
N ASP A 503 1.42 22.93 -19.35
CA ASP A 503 2.30 23.90 -18.74
C ASP A 503 2.44 25.08 -19.69
N GLY A 504 2.21 26.29 -19.18
CA GLY A 504 2.34 27.54 -19.94
C GLY A 504 3.78 27.88 -20.33
N SER A 505 4.69 26.90 -20.35
CA SER A 505 6.00 27.04 -20.98
C SER A 505 5.84 26.78 -22.48
N SER A 506 5.83 27.88 -23.22
CA SER A 506 5.93 27.91 -24.68
C SER A 506 7.06 27.00 -25.18
N GLY A 507 6.68 25.83 -25.68
CA GLY A 507 7.58 24.82 -26.25
C GLY A 507 6.81 23.53 -26.46
N SER A 508 6.14 23.41 -27.59
CA SER A 508 5.30 22.27 -27.95
C SER A 508 6.10 20.96 -28.03
N GLU A 509 6.26 20.26 -26.92
CA GLU A 509 6.42 18.80 -26.92
C GLU A 509 5.10 18.18 -26.50
N LYS A 510 4.32 17.77 -27.50
CA LYS A 510 3.25 16.80 -27.32
C LYS A 510 3.86 15.61 -26.57
N TRP A 511 3.34 15.30 -25.39
CA TRP A 511 3.46 13.96 -24.81
C TRP A 511 2.69 12.98 -25.70
N SER A 512 3.20 12.71 -26.90
CA SER A 512 2.98 11.43 -27.52
C SER A 512 3.70 10.44 -26.60
N VAL A 513 2.94 9.61 -25.91
CA VAL A 513 3.47 8.36 -25.36
C VAL A 513 4.05 7.62 -26.57
N ARG A 514 5.37 7.75 -26.78
CA ARG A 514 6.09 6.96 -27.76
C ARG A 514 6.05 5.53 -27.23
N ARG A 515 5.03 4.77 -27.66
CA ARG A 515 5.14 3.32 -27.80
C ARG A 515 6.31 3.08 -28.73
N ASN A 516 7.51 2.88 -28.18
CA ASN A 516 8.59 2.05 -28.71
C ASN A 516 9.87 2.33 -27.92
N GLN A 517 10.50 1.23 -27.49
CA GLN A 517 11.76 1.10 -26.73
C GLN A 517 11.61 1.01 -25.21
N LEU A 518 11.10 -0.13 -24.75
CA LEU A 518 11.82 -1.04 -23.84
C LEU A 518 11.51 -2.48 -24.24
#